data_AF-A0A7S0WDP8-F1
#
_entry.id   AF-A0A7S0WDP8-F1
#
_cell.length_a   1.000
_cell.length_b   1.000
_cell.length_c   1.000
_cell.angle_alpha   90.00
_cell.angle_beta   90.00
_cell.angle_gamma   90.00
#
_symmetry.space_group_name_H-M   'P 1'
#
loop_
_entity.id
_entity.type
_entity.pdbx_description
1 polymer ?
#
loop_
_entity_poly.entity_id
_entity_poly.type
_entity_poly.pdbx_seq_one_letter_code
_entity_poly.pdbx_strand_id
1 'polypeptide(L)'
;MYAFDCAINAGRVIDIPRGEAPGFKINVRGIQEAVREYKPKVLFLTSPNNPDGSIIDPEDIDELLKLPVLVILDEAYIEFCNSQESRMPDVLQHDNLVVLRTFSKRAGLAGIRIGYGAVPLWLMNYCWRVKQPYNVSVLAEEAACAALESKEYLQRVKDLLVEERGRLFSKLEQFSSLTPYPSNSNFILTKVTGDAAE
;
A
#
# COMPACT_ATOMS: atom_id res chain seq x y z
N MET A 1 3.48 1.29 10.41
CA MET A 1 2.95 -0.02 10.85
C MET A 1 4.06 -1.06 10.79
N TYR A 2 4.65 -1.35 9.62
CA TYR A 2 5.66 -2.42 9.50
C TYR A 2 6.87 -2.29 10.44
N ALA A 3 7.46 -1.10 10.60
CA ALA A 3 8.58 -0.91 11.53
C ALA A 3 8.19 -1.18 12.99
N PHE A 4 6.97 -0.83 13.38
CA PHE A 4 6.42 -1.09 14.72
C PHE A 4 6.20 -2.59 14.96
N ASP A 5 5.57 -3.29 14.00
CA ASP A 5 5.34 -4.74 14.11
C ASP A 5 6.67 -5.52 14.08
N CYS A 6 7.63 -5.06 13.28
CA CYS A 6 9.00 -5.60 13.26
C CYS A 6 9.65 -5.48 14.64
N ALA A 7 9.57 -4.30 15.27
CA ALA A 7 10.13 -4.07 16.60
C ALA A 7 9.47 -4.94 17.69
N ILE A 8 8.14 -5.11 17.66
CA ILE A 8 7.42 -6.00 18.59
C ILE A 8 7.91 -7.45 18.48
N ASN A 9 8.28 -7.88 17.26
CA ASN A 9 8.80 -9.22 16.99
C ASN A 9 10.34 -9.30 17.11
N ALA A 10 10.97 -8.34 17.79
CA ALA A 10 12.42 -8.24 17.98
C ALA A 10 13.23 -8.28 16.66
N GLY A 11 12.61 -7.85 15.57
CA GLY A 11 13.25 -7.72 14.27
C GLY A 11 14.11 -6.46 14.16
N ARG A 12 15.04 -6.47 13.21
CA ARG A 12 15.83 -5.30 12.83
C ARG A 12 15.19 -4.61 11.63
N VAL A 13 14.88 -3.33 11.78
CA VAL A 13 14.44 -2.47 10.66
C VAL A 13 15.66 -1.93 9.93
N ILE A 14 15.61 -1.96 8.60
CA ILE A 14 16.59 -1.33 7.71
C ILE A 14 15.81 -0.33 6.87
N ASP A 15 15.94 0.95 7.22
CA ASP A 15 15.24 2.03 6.52
C ASP A 15 16.07 2.51 5.35
N ILE A 16 15.47 2.50 4.16
CA ILE A 16 16.03 3.09 2.95
C ILE A 16 15.19 4.32 2.60
N PRO A 17 15.74 5.54 2.77
CA PRO A 17 15.01 6.76 2.47
C PRO A 17 14.52 6.81 1.02
N ARG A 18 13.29 7.28 0.84
CA ARG A 18 12.75 7.65 -0.47
C ARG A 18 13.39 8.95 -0.97
N GLY A 19 13.30 9.19 -2.27
CA GLY A 19 13.71 10.44 -2.90
C GLY A 19 12.89 11.64 -2.42
N GLU A 20 13.35 12.82 -2.79
CA GLU A 20 12.69 14.08 -2.43
C GLU A 20 11.35 14.28 -3.15
N ALA A 21 10.57 15.24 -2.64
CA ALA A 21 9.37 15.70 -3.32
C ALA A 21 9.71 16.53 -4.57
N PRO A 22 8.84 16.58 -5.59
CA PRO A 22 7.63 15.77 -5.73
C PRO A 22 7.95 14.37 -6.27
N GLY A 23 7.30 13.34 -5.73
CA GLY A 23 7.31 11.99 -6.33
C GLY A 23 7.81 10.89 -5.40
N PHE A 24 8.61 11.21 -4.38
CA PHE A 24 8.96 10.27 -3.29
C PHE A 24 9.40 8.87 -3.80
N LYS A 25 10.17 8.87 -4.90
CA LYS A 25 10.57 7.65 -5.60
C LYS A 25 11.36 6.72 -4.67
N ILE A 26 11.18 5.42 -4.82
CA ILE A 26 11.96 4.46 -4.07
C ILE A 26 13.41 4.45 -4.56
N ASN A 27 14.36 4.23 -3.64
CA ASN A 27 15.76 4.09 -3.99
C ASN A 27 16.08 2.62 -4.28
N VAL A 28 15.78 2.16 -5.51
CA VAL A 28 16.00 0.76 -5.93
C VAL A 28 17.44 0.33 -5.68
N ARG A 29 18.42 1.17 -6.06
CA ARG A 29 19.84 0.88 -5.84
C ARG A 29 20.17 0.69 -4.36
N GLY A 30 19.70 1.59 -3.50
CA GLY A 30 19.90 1.51 -2.05
C GLY A 30 19.25 0.25 -1.46
N ILE A 31 18.07 -0.13 -1.94
CA ILE A 31 17.42 -1.39 -1.54
C ILE A 31 18.27 -2.60 -1.96
N GLN A 32 18.76 -2.63 -3.21
CA GLN A 32 19.63 -3.71 -3.70
C GLN A 32 20.93 -3.82 -2.90
N GLU A 33 21.56 -2.70 -2.56
CA GLU A 33 22.75 -2.63 -1.70
C GLU A 33 22.45 -3.18 -0.30
N ALA A 34 21.36 -2.75 0.32
CA ALA A 34 20.93 -3.23 1.63
C ALA A 34 20.58 -4.73 1.64
N VAL A 35 19.97 -5.24 0.57
CA VAL A 35 19.69 -6.68 0.43
C VAL A 35 21.00 -7.49 0.38
N ARG A 36 22.01 -7.00 -0.35
CA ARG A 36 23.33 -7.66 -0.42
C ARG A 36 24.06 -7.63 0.92
N GLU A 37 24.04 -6.48 1.59
CA GLU A 37 24.78 -6.27 2.85
C GLU A 37 24.13 -7.01 4.03
N TYR A 38 22.83 -6.79 4.25
CA TYR A 38 22.15 -7.21 5.47
C TYR A 38 21.37 -8.51 5.32
N LYS A 39 21.12 -8.98 4.08
CA LYS A 39 20.34 -10.19 3.77
C LYS A 39 18.99 -10.23 4.53
N PRO A 40 18.15 -9.18 4.41
CA PRO A 40 16.86 -9.11 5.07
C PRO A 40 15.96 -10.25 4.61
N LYS A 41 15.03 -10.66 5.47
CA LYS A 41 14.06 -11.71 5.13
C LYS A 41 12.86 -11.19 4.35
N VAL A 42 12.50 -9.94 4.56
CA VAL A 42 11.30 -9.31 4.00
C VAL A 42 11.60 -7.87 3.58
N LEU A 43 11.09 -7.48 2.42
CA LEU A 43 11.06 -6.12 1.90
C LEU A 43 9.59 -5.68 1.83
N PHE A 44 9.23 -4.61 2.52
CA PHE A 44 7.90 -4.01 2.43
C PHE A 44 7.91 -2.87 1.42
N LEU A 45 6.99 -2.93 0.47
CA LEU A 45 6.71 -1.89 -0.52
C LEU A 45 5.25 -1.50 -0.40
N THR A 46 4.92 -0.23 -0.62
CA THR A 46 3.53 0.24 -0.62
C THR A 46 3.31 1.06 -1.88
N SER A 47 2.32 0.66 -2.68
CA SER A 47 1.98 1.31 -3.95
C SER A 47 0.47 1.19 -4.21
N PRO A 48 -0.30 2.30 -4.23
CA PRO A 48 0.10 3.67 -3.88
C PRO A 48 0.57 3.82 -2.41
N ASN A 49 1.60 4.64 -2.18
CA ASN A 49 2.23 4.83 -0.87
C ASN A 49 1.41 5.71 0.08
N ASN A 50 1.41 5.39 1.37
CA ASN A 50 0.97 6.27 2.45
C ASN A 50 2.23 6.78 3.19
N PRO A 51 2.43 8.10 3.34
CA PRO A 51 1.41 9.17 3.26
C PRO A 51 1.38 10.02 2.00
N ASP A 52 2.29 9.85 1.04
CA ASP A 52 2.42 10.79 -0.08
C ASP A 52 1.54 10.50 -1.30
N GLY A 53 1.04 9.27 -1.46
CA GLY A 53 0.16 8.89 -2.57
C GLY A 53 0.89 8.55 -3.87
N SER A 54 2.23 8.55 -3.91
CA SER A 54 3.03 8.11 -5.06
C SER A 54 2.83 6.62 -5.36
N ILE A 55 3.12 6.25 -6.60
CA ILE A 55 3.16 4.86 -7.07
C ILE A 55 4.61 4.47 -7.35
N ILE A 56 4.90 3.18 -7.25
CA ILE A 56 6.19 2.62 -7.66
C ILE A 56 6.09 2.30 -9.16
N ASP A 57 7.14 2.62 -9.91
CA ASP A 57 7.22 2.29 -11.34
C ASP A 57 7.23 0.74 -11.49
N PRO A 58 6.45 0.13 -12.41
CA PRO A 58 6.35 -1.32 -12.52
C PRO A 58 7.71 -2.00 -12.76
N GLU A 59 8.57 -1.35 -13.54
CA GLU A 59 9.93 -1.82 -13.83
C GLU A 59 10.80 -1.88 -12.55
N ASP A 60 10.60 -0.94 -11.62
CA ASP A 60 11.30 -0.95 -10.33
C ASP A 60 10.82 -2.13 -9.47
N ILE A 61 9.51 -2.45 -9.50
CA ILE A 61 8.98 -3.65 -8.82
C ILE A 61 9.58 -4.92 -9.44
N ASP A 62 9.64 -5.00 -10.77
CA ASP A 62 10.23 -6.14 -11.49
C ASP A 62 11.71 -6.32 -11.14
N GLU A 63 12.49 -5.24 -11.05
CA GLU A 63 13.90 -5.30 -10.62
C GLU A 63 14.04 -5.80 -9.17
N LEU A 64 13.16 -5.37 -8.27
CA LEU A 64 13.19 -5.79 -6.88
C LEU A 64 12.75 -7.25 -6.69
N LEU A 65 11.84 -7.75 -7.54
CA LEU A 65 11.41 -9.15 -7.53
C LEU A 65 12.51 -10.13 -7.93
N LYS A 66 13.57 -9.67 -8.61
CA LYS A 66 14.75 -10.49 -8.93
C LYS A 66 15.65 -10.76 -7.71
N LEU A 67 15.43 -10.05 -6.60
CA LEU A 67 16.26 -10.17 -5.40
C LEU A 67 15.85 -11.39 -4.55
N PRO A 68 16.79 -12.03 -3.83
CA PRO A 68 16.52 -13.19 -2.98
C PRO A 68 15.92 -12.77 -1.63
N VAL A 69 14.83 -12.01 -1.66
CA VAL A 69 14.09 -11.50 -0.50
C VAL A 69 12.58 -11.64 -0.75
N LEU A 70 11.80 -11.92 0.30
CA LEU A 70 10.34 -11.89 0.22
C LEU A 70 9.87 -10.44 0.05
N VAL A 71 9.20 -10.13 -1.04
CA VAL A 71 8.60 -8.82 -1.31
C VAL A 71 7.14 -8.85 -0.87
N ILE A 72 6.78 -7.98 0.08
CA ILE A 72 5.40 -7.72 0.46
C ILE A 72 5.01 -6.38 -0.17
N LEU A 73 4.12 -6.43 -1.16
CA LEU A 73 3.53 -5.27 -1.79
C LEU A 73 2.16 -4.97 -1.17
N ASP A 74 2.07 -3.88 -0.42
CA ASP A 74 0.82 -3.39 0.13
C ASP A 74 0.12 -2.48 -0.89
N GLU A 75 -1.04 -2.95 -1.34
CA GLU A 75 -1.90 -2.31 -2.31
C GLU A 75 -3.21 -1.82 -1.66
N ALA A 76 -3.18 -1.37 -0.41
CA ALA A 76 -4.36 -0.90 0.30
C ALA A 76 -5.15 0.23 -0.41
N TYR A 77 -4.51 0.94 -1.34
CA TYR A 77 -5.09 2.07 -2.08
C TYR A 77 -5.13 1.86 -3.60
N ILE A 78 -4.77 0.67 -4.11
CA ILE A 78 -4.65 0.43 -5.56
C ILE A 78 -5.97 0.67 -6.30
N GLU A 79 -7.10 0.50 -5.62
CA GLU A 79 -8.41 0.69 -6.22
C GLU A 79 -8.67 2.13 -6.67
N PHE A 80 -7.96 3.13 -6.13
CA PHE A 80 -8.06 4.54 -6.51
C PHE A 80 -7.01 4.97 -7.54
N CYS A 81 -6.11 4.07 -7.90
CA CYS A 81 -5.13 4.28 -8.96
C CYS A 81 -5.80 4.07 -10.32
N ASN A 82 -5.59 5.02 -11.24
CA ASN A 82 -6.09 4.90 -12.61
C ASN A 82 -4.98 4.58 -13.62
N SER A 83 -3.72 4.77 -13.23
CA SER A 83 -2.56 4.57 -14.10
C SER A 83 -1.92 3.19 -13.98
N GLN A 84 -2.26 2.42 -12.94
CA GLN A 84 -1.71 1.08 -12.71
C GLN A 84 -2.80 0.14 -12.21
N GLU A 85 -2.73 -1.11 -12.67
CA GLU A 85 -3.49 -2.22 -12.12
C GLU A 85 -2.72 -2.90 -10.98
N SER A 86 -3.42 -3.78 -10.27
CA SER A 86 -2.82 -4.55 -9.20
C SER A 86 -1.87 -5.62 -9.71
N ARG A 87 -0.78 -5.84 -8.97
CA ARG A 87 0.21 -6.91 -9.15
C ARG A 87 -0.20 -8.23 -8.50
N MET A 88 -1.42 -8.31 -7.95
CA MET A 88 -1.94 -9.52 -7.30
C MET A 88 -1.89 -10.78 -8.21
N PRO A 89 -2.20 -10.70 -9.53
CA PRO A 89 -2.06 -11.86 -10.42
C PRO A 89 -0.61 -12.36 -10.54
N ASP A 90 0.38 -11.49 -10.35
CA ASP A 90 1.80 -11.81 -10.52
C ASP A 90 2.33 -12.74 -9.43
N VAL A 91 1.62 -12.87 -8.30
CA VAL A 91 1.93 -13.86 -7.25
C VAL A 91 1.96 -15.30 -7.82
N LEU A 92 1.22 -15.57 -8.89
CA LEU A 92 1.26 -16.87 -9.57
C LEU A 92 2.60 -17.15 -10.29
N GLN A 93 3.38 -16.10 -10.56
CA GLN A 93 4.62 -16.16 -11.33
C GLN A 93 5.86 -15.90 -10.46
N HIS A 94 5.68 -15.39 -9.23
CA HIS A 94 6.76 -14.99 -8.34
C HIS A 94 6.63 -15.65 -6.97
N ASP A 95 7.49 -16.64 -6.70
CA ASP A 95 7.54 -17.35 -5.41
C ASP A 95 7.95 -16.48 -4.22
N ASN A 96 8.43 -15.26 -4.46
CA ASN A 96 8.82 -14.30 -3.44
C ASN A 96 7.90 -13.07 -3.35
N LEU A 97 6.75 -13.04 -4.04
CA LEU A 97 5.81 -11.91 -3.99
C LEU A 97 4.59 -12.24 -3.14
N VAL A 98 4.26 -11.35 -2.21
CA VAL A 98 2.98 -11.30 -1.49
C VAL A 98 2.32 -9.97 -1.79
N VAL A 99 1.03 -9.98 -2.11
CA VAL A 99 0.25 -8.76 -2.32
C VAL A 99 -0.86 -8.65 -1.28
N LEU A 100 -0.91 -7.53 -0.57
CA LEU A 100 -1.90 -7.25 0.47
C LEU A 100 -2.98 -6.29 -0.03
N ARG A 101 -4.23 -6.54 0.37
CA ARG A 101 -5.41 -5.73 0.05
C ARG A 101 -6.30 -5.56 1.27
N THR A 102 -7.22 -4.60 1.20
CA THR A 102 -8.12 -4.31 2.31
C THR A 102 -9.52 -3.91 1.86
N PHE A 103 -10.52 -4.24 2.68
CA PHE A 103 -11.87 -3.68 2.54
C PHE A 103 -12.03 -2.34 3.27
N SER A 104 -10.99 -1.85 3.94
CA SER A 104 -11.08 -0.63 4.76
C SER A 104 -11.25 0.65 3.95
N LYS A 105 -10.82 0.65 2.68
CA LYS A 105 -10.79 1.86 1.85
C LYS A 105 -11.98 1.88 0.89
N ARG A 106 -11.84 1.34 -0.33
CA ARG A 106 -12.91 1.42 -1.35
C ARG A 106 -14.25 0.83 -0.88
N ALA A 107 -14.23 -0.25 -0.10
CA ALA A 107 -15.47 -0.87 0.39
C ALA A 107 -16.07 -0.17 1.63
N GLY A 108 -15.41 0.82 2.23
CA GLY A 108 -15.93 1.55 3.40
C GLY A 108 -16.01 0.73 4.69
N LEU A 109 -15.39 -0.45 4.75
CA LEU A 109 -15.52 -1.40 5.86
C LEU A 109 -14.36 -1.30 6.87
N ALA A 110 -13.83 -0.09 7.11
CA ALA A 110 -12.68 0.09 8.00
C ALA A 110 -12.90 -0.46 9.41
N GLY A 111 -14.10 -0.27 9.98
CA GLY A 111 -14.47 -0.77 11.31
C GLY A 111 -14.69 -2.28 11.38
N ILE A 112 -14.88 -2.96 10.24
CA ILE A 112 -15.17 -4.40 10.17
C ILE A 112 -13.90 -5.25 10.30
N ARG A 113 -12.72 -4.65 10.10
CA ARG A 113 -11.40 -5.29 10.29
C ARG A 113 -11.19 -6.52 9.40
N ILE A 114 -11.52 -6.40 8.11
CA ILE A 114 -11.27 -7.44 7.11
C ILE A 114 -10.33 -6.98 6.00
N GLY A 115 -9.41 -7.87 5.65
CA GLY A 115 -8.43 -7.72 4.57
C GLY A 115 -8.11 -9.08 3.98
N TYR A 116 -7.37 -9.08 2.89
CA TYR A 116 -7.01 -10.29 2.15
C TYR A 116 -5.68 -10.09 1.45
N GLY A 117 -5.11 -11.16 0.92
CA GLY A 117 -3.90 -11.08 0.12
C GLY A 117 -3.68 -12.31 -0.73
N ALA A 118 -2.86 -12.16 -1.76
CA ALA A 118 -2.35 -13.28 -2.53
C ALA A 118 -0.95 -13.61 -2.01
N VAL A 119 -0.73 -14.90 -1.74
CA VAL A 119 0.48 -15.41 -1.07
C VAL A 119 0.91 -16.69 -1.79
N PRO A 120 2.22 -16.92 -2.01
CA PRO A 120 2.72 -18.17 -2.57
C PRO A 120 2.30 -19.36 -1.70
N LEU A 121 1.92 -20.48 -2.33
CA LEU A 121 1.40 -21.65 -1.60
C LEU A 121 2.39 -22.19 -0.55
N TRP A 122 3.69 -22.16 -0.86
CA TRP A 122 4.72 -22.61 0.08
C TRP A 122 4.72 -21.79 1.36
N LEU A 123 4.44 -20.49 1.28
CA LEU A 123 4.41 -19.56 2.42
C LEU A 123 3.08 -19.66 3.17
N MET A 124 1.96 -19.89 2.46
CA MET A 124 0.63 -20.02 3.05
C MET A 124 0.58 -21.10 4.15
N ASN A 125 1.30 -22.21 3.97
CA ASN A 125 1.42 -23.26 4.97
C ASN A 125 2.02 -22.78 6.30
N TYR A 126 2.94 -21.81 6.26
CA TYR A 126 3.50 -21.20 7.47
C TYR A 126 2.54 -20.17 8.06
N CYS A 127 1.86 -19.38 7.21
CA CYS A 127 0.85 -18.42 7.64
C CYS A 127 -0.26 -19.10 8.46
N TRP A 128 -0.76 -20.27 8.02
CA TRP A 128 -1.76 -21.03 8.76
C TRP A 128 -1.31 -21.51 10.14
N ARG A 129 -0.01 -21.73 10.34
CA ARG A 129 0.56 -22.17 11.64
C ARG A 129 0.65 -21.04 12.66
N VAL A 130 0.85 -19.81 12.21
CA VAL A 130 1.05 -18.64 13.09
C VAL A 130 -0.22 -17.79 13.24
N LYS A 131 -1.18 -17.94 12.32
CA LYS A 131 -2.46 -17.23 12.38
C LYS A 131 -3.24 -17.68 13.62
N GLN A 132 -3.81 -16.73 14.35
CA GLN A 132 -4.73 -17.02 15.43
C GLN A 132 -5.93 -17.85 14.94
N PRO A 133 -6.44 -18.81 15.74
CA PRO A 133 -7.70 -19.48 15.44
C PRO A 133 -8.84 -18.45 15.45
N TYR A 134 -9.83 -18.62 14.56
CA TYR A 134 -11.04 -17.79 14.50
C TYR A 134 -10.77 -16.26 14.49
N ASN A 135 -9.87 -15.80 13.62
CA ASN A 135 -9.40 -14.42 13.56
C ASN A 135 -10.23 -13.50 12.64
N VAL A 136 -11.27 -14.02 12.00
CA VAL A 136 -12.24 -13.27 11.20
C VAL A 136 -13.62 -13.60 11.74
N SER A 137 -14.46 -12.59 11.94
CA SER A 137 -15.83 -12.79 12.44
C SER A 137 -16.79 -13.09 11.29
N VAL A 138 -17.87 -13.81 11.58
CA VAL A 138 -18.95 -14.08 10.60
C VAL A 138 -19.48 -12.78 9.99
N LEU A 139 -19.70 -11.75 10.80
CA LEU A 139 -20.12 -10.43 10.30
C LEU A 139 -19.12 -9.84 9.30
N ALA A 140 -17.82 -10.03 9.53
CA ALA A 140 -16.79 -9.53 8.64
C ALA A 140 -16.78 -10.27 7.30
N GLU A 141 -16.93 -11.60 7.33
CA GLU A 141 -17.04 -12.42 6.12
C GLU A 141 -18.27 -12.03 5.28
N GLU A 142 -19.45 -11.95 5.92
CA GLU A 142 -20.70 -11.55 5.24
C GLU A 142 -20.60 -10.15 4.64
N ALA A 143 -20.04 -9.18 5.37
CA ALA A 143 -19.85 -7.83 4.86
C ALA A 143 -18.88 -7.76 3.68
N ALA A 144 -17.80 -8.55 3.69
CA ALA A 144 -16.87 -8.64 2.57
C ALA A 144 -17.52 -9.29 1.34
N CYS A 145 -18.27 -10.38 1.51
CA CYS A 145 -19.01 -11.02 0.42
C CYS A 145 -20.01 -10.05 -0.22
N ALA A 146 -20.84 -9.39 0.59
CA ALA A 146 -21.80 -8.40 0.11
C ALA A 146 -21.11 -7.23 -0.64
N ALA A 147 -19.95 -6.78 -0.16
CA ALA A 147 -19.18 -5.75 -0.84
C ALA A 147 -18.66 -6.22 -2.21
N LEU A 148 -18.18 -7.45 -2.33
CA LEU A 148 -17.67 -8.02 -3.59
C LEU A 148 -18.77 -8.22 -4.64
N GLU A 149 -19.98 -8.54 -4.20
CA GLU A 149 -21.15 -8.66 -5.08
C GLU A 149 -21.66 -7.29 -5.55
N SER A 150 -21.45 -6.24 -4.75
CA SER A 150 -21.91 -4.87 -5.00
C SER A 150 -20.96 -4.07 -5.91
N LYS A 151 -20.68 -4.57 -7.12
CA LYS A 151 -19.72 -3.95 -8.06
C LYS A 151 -20.04 -2.49 -8.39
N GLU A 152 -21.31 -2.16 -8.62
CA GLU A 152 -21.76 -0.80 -8.94
C GLU A 152 -21.49 0.18 -7.80
N TYR A 153 -21.71 -0.25 -6.55
CA TYR A 153 -21.40 0.54 -5.36
C TYR A 153 -19.89 0.81 -5.27
N LEU A 154 -19.05 -0.22 -5.41
CA LEU A 154 -17.60 -0.07 -5.34
C LEU A 154 -17.06 0.86 -6.43
N GLN A 155 -17.60 0.75 -7.65
CA GLN A 155 -17.23 1.61 -8.76
C GLN A 155 -17.63 3.06 -8.48
N ARG A 156 -18.88 3.29 -8.04
CA ARG A 156 -19.36 4.62 -7.65
C ARG A 156 -18.50 5.25 -6.56
N VAL A 157 -18.12 4.50 -5.52
CA VAL A 157 -17.26 5.01 -4.44
C VAL A 157 -15.87 5.38 -4.96
N LYS A 158 -15.29 4.57 -5.85
CA LYS A 158 -14.02 4.90 -6.52
C LYS A 158 -14.14 6.24 -7.25
N ASP A 159 -15.13 6.37 -8.12
CA ASP A 159 -15.29 7.53 -8.99
C ASP A 159 -15.49 8.81 -8.19
N LEU A 160 -16.37 8.77 -7.17
CA LEU A 160 -16.61 9.89 -6.26
C LEU A 160 -15.33 10.33 -5.52
N LEU A 161 -14.55 9.38 -4.98
CA LEU A 161 -13.34 9.71 -4.23
C LEU A 161 -12.22 10.24 -5.13
N VAL A 162 -12.11 9.75 -6.36
CA VAL A 162 -11.13 10.26 -7.34
C VAL A 162 -11.50 11.66 -7.81
N GLU A 163 -12.78 11.91 -8.08
CA GLU A 163 -13.30 13.24 -8.43
C GLU A 163 -13.07 14.24 -7.29
N GLU A 164 -13.44 13.88 -6.06
CA GLU A 164 -13.26 14.72 -4.89
C GLU A 164 -11.78 14.98 -4.57
N ARG A 165 -10.89 14.01 -4.82
CA ARG A 165 -9.44 14.21 -4.75
C ARG A 165 -8.99 15.29 -5.74
N GLY A 166 -9.46 15.25 -6.99
CA GLY A 166 -9.18 16.29 -7.98
C GLY A 166 -9.69 17.67 -7.54
N ARG A 167 -10.96 17.73 -7.10
CA ARG A 167 -11.58 18.97 -6.60
C ARG A 167 -10.84 19.56 -5.41
N LEU A 168 -10.40 18.73 -4.46
CA LEU A 168 -9.63 19.16 -3.28
C LEU A 168 -8.23 19.63 -3.69
N PHE A 169 -7.54 18.90 -4.56
CA PHE A 169 -6.22 19.27 -5.06
C PHE A 169 -6.23 20.68 -5.66
N SER A 170 -7.14 20.95 -6.60
CA SER A 170 -7.26 22.28 -7.24
C SER A 170 -7.65 23.39 -6.27
N LYS A 171 -8.29 23.08 -5.14
CA LYS A 171 -8.55 24.07 -4.08
C LYS A 171 -7.31 24.32 -3.22
N LEU A 172 -6.55 23.29 -2.91
CA LEU A 172 -5.32 23.42 -2.11
C LEU A 172 -4.25 24.25 -2.85
N GLU A 173 -4.14 24.10 -4.17
CA GLU A 173 -3.22 24.89 -5.01
C GLU A 173 -3.51 26.40 -5.01
N GLN A 174 -4.70 26.82 -4.60
CA GLN A 174 -5.06 28.25 -4.55
C GLN A 174 -4.42 28.98 -3.36
N PHE A 175 -3.90 28.26 -2.36
CA PHE A 175 -3.26 28.83 -1.19
C PHE A 175 -1.75 28.87 -1.38
N SER A 176 -1.15 30.06 -1.36
CA SER A 176 0.30 30.25 -1.52
C SER A 176 1.14 29.60 -0.41
N SER A 177 0.54 29.35 0.76
CA SER A 177 1.17 28.66 1.89
C SER A 177 1.07 27.13 1.80
N LEU A 178 0.43 26.58 0.77
CA LEU A 178 0.23 25.15 0.60
C LEU A 178 0.89 24.66 -0.69
N THR A 179 1.50 23.49 -0.63
CA THR A 179 1.99 22.76 -1.80
C THR A 179 1.45 21.34 -1.75
N PRO A 180 0.28 21.06 -2.36
CA PRO A 180 -0.25 19.71 -2.46
C PRO A 180 0.60 18.87 -3.43
N TYR A 181 0.79 17.59 -3.13
CA TYR A 181 1.49 16.65 -3.99
C TYR A 181 0.50 15.72 -4.72
N PRO A 182 0.78 15.34 -5.99
CA PRO A 182 -0.07 14.42 -6.74
C PRO A 182 -0.26 13.10 -5.98
N SER A 183 -1.46 12.53 -6.05
CA SER A 183 -1.81 11.32 -5.32
C SER A 183 -2.65 10.37 -6.15
N ASN A 184 -2.34 9.07 -6.03
CA ASN A 184 -3.12 7.96 -6.57
C ASN A 184 -3.95 7.24 -5.49
N SER A 185 -4.10 7.82 -4.31
CA SER A 185 -4.85 7.28 -3.16
C SER A 185 -6.16 8.04 -2.91
N ASN A 186 -6.82 7.85 -1.76
CA ASN A 186 -7.99 8.64 -1.35
C ASN A 186 -7.66 9.84 -0.44
N PHE A 187 -6.41 10.31 -0.47
CA PHE A 187 -5.90 11.44 0.33
C PHE A 187 -4.87 12.24 -0.48
N ILE A 188 -4.46 13.41 0.02
CA ILE A 188 -3.44 14.28 -0.59
C ILE A 188 -2.44 14.68 0.49
N LEU A 189 -1.15 14.39 0.30
CA LEU A 189 -0.10 14.98 1.12
C LEU A 189 0.11 16.43 0.69
N THR A 190 0.14 17.35 1.66
CA THR A 190 0.33 18.77 1.39
C THR A 190 1.41 19.31 2.30
N LYS A 191 2.45 19.89 1.70
CA LYS A 191 3.44 20.67 2.45
C LYS A 191 2.83 22.02 2.81
N VAL A 192 3.02 22.43 4.06
CA VAL A 192 2.63 23.74 4.55
C VAL A 192 3.88 24.60 4.67
N THR A 193 3.94 25.69 3.92
CA THR A 193 5.00 26.70 3.95
C THR A 193 4.41 28.01 4.44
N GLY A 194 4.43 28.19 5.75
CA GLY A 194 4.03 29.41 6.43
C GLY A 194 4.34 29.24 7.91
N ASP A 195 4.70 30.32 8.59
CA ASP A 195 4.72 30.31 10.05
C ASP A 195 3.31 29.94 10.53
N ALA A 196 3.22 29.06 11.54
CA ALA A 196 1.96 28.87 12.24
C ALA A 196 1.50 30.26 12.67
N ALA A 197 0.36 30.72 12.16
CA ALA A 197 -0.19 32.01 12.55
C ALA A 197 -0.21 32.07 14.09
N GLU A 198 0.44 33.09 14.67
CA GLU A 198 0.28 33.47 16.07
C GLU A 198 -1.20 33.72 16.41
#